data_AF-A0A182U2F5-F1
#
_entry.id   AF-A0A182U2F5-F1
#
_cell.length_a   1.000
_cell.length_b   1.000
_cell.length_c   1.000
_cell.angle_alpha   90.00
_cell.angle_beta   90.00
_cell.angle_gamma   90.00
#
_symmetry.space_group_name_H-M   'P 1'
#
loop_
_entity.id
_entity.type
_entity.pdbx_description
1 polymer ?
#
loop_
_entity_poly.entity_id
_entity_poly.type
_entity_poly.pdbx_seq_one_letter_code
_entity_poly.pdbx_strand_id
1 'polypeptide(L)'
;MFGRTETNKDSFLVQTKAAREERAHERAQEERRDRSILLLQRTIRGWLARTKFRQRILNEFDELLPPVTNAGKPIELKPSLTVYGAASHFLLQWKAETSAPESAPHRERLERLCRYLVASLDSDSPKTSYIGVAFNKELSLAWIRHIKKLLYRCCTAIELLKPEVHSDSITLALYLHTLVAFTSINSWALLRNKTLAGLKPGMTQLCANVMGDLVQKGFYLTLRNVLVKGTCRPVVNLKPISLTALVTLALRPLVSSGFSENLLSQFLVQILSVPGMMMQLEQYTPECLVSVQSHGTLEKTLDLLSGEQSTKFVVASLQNSNLLALLANIVHLYYLEAPENAAKLAYPAFTFVVTQLLNGILNSLSQAGGAFTQWHELLGWFSPGKDRLQHENLPLIKKQIHLLWNHRIVKLLLGDNLKELAVGYETIDYPIPSGNSTGNLLKRALTFERSSMKGQPNKAGKMYRKLGCAEVSRVALTCSMYHAALSALSQLRLDILSGLCYNDTVLHDLWLLLGSIGPNCGLKGFIELLQVSQTNYAPPLLLLSLFCDCMTHYVT
;
A
#
# COMPACT_ATOMS: atom_id res chain seq x y z
N MET A 1 29.39 10.20 -100.80
CA MET A 1 29.39 10.39 -99.34
C MET A 1 27.95 10.58 -98.88
N PHE A 2 27.26 9.48 -98.59
CA PHE A 2 25.95 9.51 -97.97
C PHE A 2 26.16 9.57 -96.45
N GLY A 3 25.87 10.71 -95.84
CA GLY A 3 26.01 10.87 -94.40
C GLY A 3 25.51 12.24 -93.96
N ARG A 4 24.63 12.23 -92.95
CA ARG A 4 24.08 13.36 -92.18
C ARG A 4 22.71 13.93 -92.60
N THR A 5 21.74 13.07 -92.91
CA THR A 5 20.30 13.42 -92.79
C THR A 5 19.57 12.68 -91.66
N GLU A 6 20.23 11.73 -90.97
CA GLU A 6 19.65 10.98 -89.84
C GLU A 6 19.58 11.80 -88.54
N THR A 7 20.53 12.72 -88.31
CA THR A 7 20.61 13.48 -87.06
C THR A 7 19.40 14.39 -86.80
N ASN A 8 18.75 14.90 -87.85
CA ASN A 8 17.63 15.83 -87.70
C ASN A 8 16.32 15.08 -87.34
N LYS A 9 16.10 13.90 -87.94
CA LYS A 9 14.95 13.04 -87.61
C LYS A 9 15.07 12.45 -86.20
N ASP A 10 16.24 11.99 -85.80
CA ASP A 10 16.45 11.47 -84.45
C ASP A 10 16.33 12.56 -83.39
N SER A 11 16.86 13.77 -83.64
CA SER A 11 16.66 14.90 -82.71
C SER A 11 15.19 15.31 -82.60
N PHE A 12 14.45 15.28 -83.72
CA PHE A 12 13.02 15.58 -83.75
C PHE A 12 12.20 14.51 -83.02
N LEU A 13 12.53 13.23 -83.19
CA LEU A 13 11.88 12.12 -82.47
C LEU A 13 12.17 12.17 -80.96
N VAL A 14 13.39 12.51 -80.57
CA VAL A 14 13.78 12.71 -79.16
C VAL A 14 13.06 13.92 -78.56
N GLN A 15 12.99 15.05 -79.26
CA GLN A 15 12.21 16.22 -78.83
C GLN A 15 10.71 15.91 -78.74
N THR A 16 10.17 15.16 -79.69
CA THR A 16 8.75 14.79 -79.68
C THR A 16 8.43 13.80 -78.54
N LYS A 17 9.37 12.91 -78.21
CA LYS A 17 9.26 11.98 -77.07
C LYS A 17 9.40 12.74 -75.74
N ALA A 18 10.38 13.63 -75.61
CA ALA A 18 10.57 14.49 -74.45
C ALA A 18 9.34 15.38 -74.20
N ALA A 19 8.79 16.02 -75.25
CA ALA A 19 7.57 16.83 -75.14
C ALA A 19 6.32 16.00 -74.78
N ARG A 20 6.29 14.70 -75.13
CA ARG A 20 5.23 13.78 -74.68
C ARG A 20 5.40 13.37 -73.21
N GLU A 21 6.63 13.12 -72.79
CA GLU A 21 6.99 12.79 -71.41
C GLU A 21 6.75 13.99 -70.48
N GLU A 22 7.11 15.21 -70.89
CA GLU A 22 6.84 16.45 -70.17
C GLU A 22 5.33 16.69 -70.01
N ARG A 23 4.54 16.55 -71.09
CA ARG A 23 3.06 16.61 -71.03
C ARG A 23 2.43 15.50 -70.19
N ALA A 24 3.08 14.35 -70.06
CA ALA A 24 2.61 13.28 -69.18
C ALA A 24 2.98 13.57 -67.71
N HIS A 25 4.15 14.17 -67.47
CA HIS A 25 4.62 14.56 -66.15
C HIS A 25 3.79 15.72 -65.58
N GLU A 26 3.44 16.72 -66.42
CA GLU A 26 2.53 17.82 -66.07
C GLU A 26 1.15 17.30 -65.70
N ARG A 27 0.56 16.41 -66.52
CA ARG A 27 -0.72 15.77 -66.20
C ARG A 27 -0.67 14.95 -64.91
N ALA A 28 0.40 14.18 -64.71
CA ALA A 28 0.58 13.42 -63.47
C ALA A 28 0.75 14.34 -62.24
N GLN A 29 1.36 15.52 -62.41
CA GLN A 29 1.53 16.51 -61.37
C GLN A 29 0.20 17.25 -61.06
N GLU A 30 -0.59 17.58 -62.07
CA GLU A 30 -1.95 18.11 -61.92
C GLU A 30 -2.87 17.09 -61.22
N GLU A 31 -2.87 15.83 -61.65
CA GLU A 31 -3.63 14.77 -60.97
C GLU A 31 -3.21 14.59 -59.51
N ARG A 32 -1.91 14.68 -59.21
CA ARG A 32 -1.42 14.63 -57.82
C ARG A 32 -1.90 15.84 -57.02
N ARG A 33 -1.90 17.03 -57.61
CA ARG A 33 -2.41 18.26 -56.98
C ARG A 33 -3.90 18.15 -56.68
N ASP A 34 -4.70 17.70 -57.65
CA ASP A 34 -6.14 17.52 -57.50
C ASP A 34 -6.49 16.47 -56.46
N ARG A 35 -5.80 15.31 -56.48
CA ARG A 35 -5.94 14.29 -55.43
C ARG A 35 -5.60 14.84 -54.04
N SER A 36 -4.56 15.67 -53.94
CA SER A 36 -4.15 16.30 -52.68
C SER A 36 -5.20 17.31 -52.19
N ILE A 37 -5.77 18.12 -53.09
CA ILE A 37 -6.84 19.07 -52.78
C ILE A 37 -8.09 18.32 -52.31
N LEU A 38 -8.50 17.24 -53.01
CA LEU A 38 -9.63 16.41 -52.62
C LEU A 38 -9.43 15.77 -51.24
N LEU A 39 -8.23 15.27 -50.96
CA LEU A 39 -7.89 14.70 -49.65
C LEU A 39 -7.98 15.76 -48.55
N LEU A 40 -7.44 16.95 -48.79
CA LEU A 40 -7.46 18.07 -47.85
C LEU A 40 -8.90 18.54 -47.58
N GLN A 41 -9.69 18.74 -48.62
CA GLN A 41 -11.11 19.11 -48.49
C GLN A 41 -11.92 18.06 -47.74
N ARG A 42 -11.75 16.78 -48.06
CA ARG A 42 -12.40 15.66 -47.35
C ARG A 42 -12.00 15.64 -45.87
N THR A 43 -10.72 15.87 -45.58
CA THR A 43 -10.19 15.87 -44.22
C THR A 43 -10.75 17.03 -43.41
N ILE A 44 -10.78 18.23 -43.99
CA ILE A 44 -11.35 19.44 -43.36
C ILE A 44 -12.86 19.29 -43.16
N ARG A 45 -13.61 18.84 -44.17
CA ARG A 45 -15.06 18.59 -44.03
C ARG A 45 -15.36 17.57 -42.94
N GLY A 46 -14.60 16.47 -42.89
CA GLY A 46 -14.72 15.46 -41.84
C GLY A 46 -14.36 16.02 -40.46
N TRP A 47 -13.33 16.86 -40.36
CA TRP A 47 -12.95 17.52 -39.11
C TRP A 47 -14.02 18.52 -38.64
N LEU A 48 -14.56 19.35 -39.53
CA LEU A 48 -15.64 20.28 -39.24
C LEU A 48 -16.91 19.56 -38.78
N ALA A 49 -17.31 18.48 -39.47
CA ALA A 49 -18.48 17.68 -39.10
C ALA A 49 -18.32 17.06 -37.71
N ARG A 50 -17.16 16.46 -37.41
CA ARG A 50 -16.86 15.91 -36.06
C ARG A 50 -16.84 17.00 -34.99
N THR A 51 -16.34 18.18 -35.31
CA THR A 51 -16.27 19.31 -34.38
C THR A 51 -17.67 19.86 -34.08
N LYS A 52 -18.51 20.07 -35.10
CA LYS A 52 -19.92 20.46 -34.92
C LYS A 52 -20.70 19.43 -34.13
N PHE A 53 -20.52 18.14 -34.42
CA PHE A 53 -21.17 17.06 -33.68
C PHE A 53 -20.74 17.04 -32.21
N ARG A 54 -19.44 17.22 -31.91
CA ARG A 54 -18.94 17.35 -30.54
C ARG A 54 -19.56 18.55 -29.84
N GLN A 55 -19.58 19.72 -30.48
CA GLN A 55 -20.17 20.93 -29.89
C GLN A 55 -21.65 20.73 -29.60
N ARG A 56 -22.41 20.09 -30.50
CA ARG A 56 -23.81 19.75 -30.26
C ARG A 56 -23.99 18.89 -29.01
N ILE A 57 -23.20 17.83 -28.85
CA ILE A 57 -23.24 16.99 -27.63
C ILE A 57 -22.96 17.81 -26.36
N LEU A 58 -21.95 18.69 -26.41
CA LEU A 58 -21.59 19.51 -25.26
C LEU A 58 -22.67 20.55 -24.92
N ASN A 59 -23.29 21.15 -25.93
CA ASN A 59 -24.39 22.10 -25.76
C ASN A 59 -25.64 21.41 -25.20
N GLU A 60 -26.02 20.25 -25.74
CA GLU A 60 -27.13 19.43 -25.20
C GLU A 60 -26.89 19.07 -23.72
N PHE A 61 -25.63 18.78 -23.35
CA PHE A 61 -25.26 18.55 -21.95
C PHE A 61 -25.39 19.81 -21.09
N ASP A 62 -24.87 20.96 -21.57
CA ASP A 62 -24.89 22.23 -20.83
C ASP A 62 -26.33 22.79 -20.68
N GLU A 63 -27.21 22.56 -21.66
CA GLU A 63 -28.63 22.87 -21.57
C GLU A 63 -29.34 22.00 -20.53
N LEU A 64 -28.99 20.71 -20.46
CA LEU A 64 -29.58 19.79 -19.51
C LEU A 64 -29.07 20.02 -18.08
N LEU A 65 -27.78 20.32 -17.91
CA LEU A 65 -27.13 20.52 -16.63
C LEU A 65 -26.39 21.87 -16.63
N PRO A 66 -27.10 22.99 -16.44
CA PRO A 66 -26.50 24.33 -16.54
C PRO A 66 -25.41 24.57 -15.48
N PRO A 67 -24.48 25.51 -15.73
CA PRO A 67 -23.51 25.95 -14.73
C PRO A 67 -24.22 26.42 -13.46
N VAL A 68 -23.64 26.07 -12.32
CA VAL A 68 -24.24 26.36 -11.01
C VAL A 68 -24.12 27.87 -10.76
N THR A 69 -25.23 28.60 -10.93
CA THR A 69 -25.28 30.05 -10.72
C THR A 69 -25.52 30.44 -9.26
N ASN A 70 -26.08 29.54 -8.44
CA ASN A 70 -26.35 29.74 -7.01
C ASN A 70 -26.09 28.47 -6.20
N ALA A 71 -25.09 28.48 -5.32
CA ALA A 71 -24.65 27.32 -4.54
C ALA A 71 -25.65 26.81 -3.48
N GLY A 72 -26.77 27.53 -3.25
CA GLY A 72 -27.76 27.22 -2.21
C GLY A 72 -29.12 26.72 -2.69
N LYS A 73 -29.38 26.63 -4.01
CA LYS A 73 -30.64 26.08 -4.51
C LYS A 73 -30.58 24.55 -4.60
N PRO A 74 -31.63 23.82 -4.17
CA PRO A 74 -31.69 22.38 -4.35
C PRO A 74 -31.67 22.06 -5.86
N ILE A 75 -30.95 21.00 -6.23
CA ILE A 75 -30.82 20.57 -7.62
C ILE A 75 -32.17 20.02 -8.08
N GLU A 76 -32.77 20.62 -9.12
CA GLU A 76 -33.98 20.11 -9.74
C GLU A 76 -33.68 18.80 -10.49
N LEU A 77 -34.28 17.70 -10.03
CA LEU A 77 -34.08 16.38 -10.61
C LEU A 77 -34.91 16.21 -11.88
N LYS A 78 -34.22 15.94 -12.99
CA LYS A 78 -34.77 15.60 -14.30
C LYS A 78 -34.93 14.08 -14.46
N PRO A 79 -35.72 13.60 -15.44
CA PRO A 79 -35.87 12.17 -15.71
C PRO A 79 -34.51 11.47 -15.92
N SER A 80 -34.31 10.33 -15.26
CA SER A 80 -33.02 9.63 -15.23
C SER A 80 -32.56 9.15 -16.62
N LEU A 81 -33.50 8.81 -17.51
CA LEU A 81 -33.22 8.38 -18.88
C LEU A 81 -32.66 9.52 -19.76
N THR A 82 -33.17 10.74 -19.63
CA THR A 82 -32.69 11.88 -20.42
C THR A 82 -31.28 12.28 -19.97
N VAL A 83 -31.06 12.27 -18.65
CA VAL A 83 -29.74 12.50 -18.06
C VAL A 83 -28.74 11.41 -18.46
N TYR A 84 -29.16 10.14 -18.47
CA TYR A 84 -28.30 9.05 -18.93
C TYR A 84 -27.87 9.24 -20.40
N GLY A 85 -28.79 9.62 -21.29
CA GLY A 85 -28.49 9.91 -22.69
C GLY A 85 -27.40 10.98 -22.83
N ALA A 86 -27.62 12.15 -22.23
CA ALA A 86 -26.66 13.27 -22.28
C ALA A 86 -25.31 12.92 -21.62
N ALA A 87 -25.34 12.29 -20.44
CA ALA A 87 -24.13 11.90 -19.72
C ALA A 87 -23.31 10.86 -20.50
N SER A 88 -23.96 9.88 -21.13
CA SER A 88 -23.28 8.85 -21.92
C SER A 88 -22.57 9.43 -23.14
N HIS A 89 -23.21 10.37 -23.86
CA HIS A 89 -22.61 11.09 -24.98
C HIS A 89 -21.46 11.99 -24.54
N PHE A 90 -21.61 12.72 -23.43
CA PHE A 90 -20.56 13.55 -22.85
C PHE A 90 -19.30 12.73 -22.53
N LEU A 91 -19.44 11.58 -21.86
CA LEU A 91 -18.29 10.72 -21.51
C LEU A 91 -17.58 10.10 -22.73
N LEU A 92 -18.22 10.05 -23.91
CA LEU A 92 -17.56 9.67 -25.16
C LEU A 92 -16.64 10.78 -25.68
N GLN A 93 -17.00 12.04 -25.45
CA GLN A 93 -16.21 13.21 -25.85
C GLN A 93 -15.21 13.65 -24.77
N TRP A 94 -15.25 13.05 -23.58
CA TRP A 94 -14.31 13.32 -22.51
C TRP A 94 -12.86 13.12 -22.94
N LYS A 95 -12.07 14.18 -22.81
CA LYS A 95 -10.61 14.13 -22.91
C LYS A 95 -10.03 14.33 -21.52
N ALA A 96 -9.11 13.43 -21.12
CA ALA A 96 -8.31 13.66 -19.93
C ALA A 96 -7.51 14.96 -20.12
N GLU A 97 -7.30 15.69 -19.02
CA GLU A 97 -6.48 16.89 -18.96
C GLU A 97 -5.09 16.57 -19.55
N THR A 98 -4.92 16.91 -20.82
CA THR A 98 -3.60 17.26 -21.36
C THR A 98 -3.42 18.72 -21.01
N SER A 99 -2.20 19.17 -20.72
CA SER A 99 -1.81 20.51 -20.24
C SER A 99 -2.28 21.73 -21.06
N ALA A 100 -3.19 21.56 -22.01
CA ALA A 100 -3.83 22.60 -22.79
C ALA A 100 -4.98 23.29 -22.02
N PRO A 101 -5.11 24.62 -22.16
CA PRO A 101 -6.17 25.43 -21.52
C PRO A 101 -7.61 25.04 -21.95
N GLU A 102 -7.79 24.27 -23.02
CA GLU A 102 -9.09 23.76 -23.49
C GLU A 102 -9.71 22.67 -22.59
N SER A 103 -8.98 22.17 -21.58
CA SER A 103 -9.40 21.05 -20.72
C SER A 103 -10.22 21.46 -19.49
N ALA A 104 -10.09 22.70 -19.02
CA ALA A 104 -10.84 23.25 -17.89
C ALA A 104 -12.38 23.11 -17.99
N PRO A 105 -13.03 23.38 -19.14
CA PRO A 105 -14.49 23.28 -19.24
C PRO A 105 -14.97 21.82 -19.29
N HIS A 106 -14.10 20.85 -19.57
CA HIS A 106 -14.46 19.44 -19.41
C HIS A 106 -14.51 19.07 -17.94
N ARG A 107 -13.48 19.42 -17.16
CA ARG A 107 -13.42 19.18 -15.72
C ARG A 107 -14.66 19.71 -14.99
N GLU A 108 -15.05 20.96 -15.27
CA GLU A 108 -16.25 21.56 -14.68
C GLU A 108 -17.54 20.77 -15.03
N ARG A 109 -17.69 20.32 -16.28
CA ARG A 109 -18.83 19.48 -16.69
C ARG A 109 -18.87 18.15 -15.95
N LEU A 110 -17.72 17.51 -15.71
CA LEU A 110 -17.66 16.29 -14.91
C LEU A 110 -18.02 16.55 -13.45
N GLU A 111 -17.57 17.65 -12.87
CA GLU A 111 -18.01 18.04 -11.51
C GLU A 111 -19.52 18.23 -11.44
N ARG A 112 -20.12 18.94 -12.42
CA ARG A 112 -21.57 19.11 -12.51
C ARG A 112 -22.30 17.79 -12.61
N LEU A 113 -21.81 16.88 -13.46
CA LEU A 113 -22.37 15.53 -13.58
C LEU A 113 -22.28 14.79 -12.24
N CYS A 114 -21.12 14.75 -11.59
CA CYS A 114 -20.94 14.09 -10.30
C CYS A 114 -21.86 14.65 -9.21
N ARG A 115 -21.98 15.98 -9.09
CA ARG A 115 -22.91 16.62 -8.13
C ARG A 115 -24.36 16.21 -8.39
N TYR A 116 -24.81 16.27 -9.65
CA TYR A 116 -26.15 15.87 -10.02
C TYR A 116 -26.41 14.38 -9.71
N LEU A 117 -25.46 13.52 -10.09
CA LEU A 117 -25.60 12.08 -9.90
C LEU A 117 -25.70 11.71 -8.43
N VAL A 118 -24.85 12.27 -7.57
CA VAL A 118 -24.92 12.06 -6.11
C VAL A 118 -26.28 12.52 -5.58
N ALA A 119 -26.72 13.74 -5.91
CA ALA A 119 -28.02 14.26 -5.46
C ALA A 119 -29.20 13.39 -5.94
N SER A 120 -29.09 12.76 -7.10
CA SER A 120 -30.13 11.84 -7.61
C SER A 120 -30.26 10.54 -6.80
N LEU A 121 -29.25 10.15 -6.02
CA LEU A 121 -29.28 8.93 -5.22
C LEU A 121 -30.20 9.05 -4.00
N ASP A 122 -30.44 10.28 -3.55
CA ASP A 122 -31.35 10.60 -2.44
C ASP A 122 -32.84 10.52 -2.85
N SER A 123 -33.13 10.42 -4.15
CA SER A 123 -34.50 10.27 -4.64
C SER A 123 -35.00 8.83 -4.53
N ASP A 124 -36.18 8.66 -3.93
CA ASP A 124 -36.86 7.35 -3.80
C ASP A 124 -37.60 6.90 -5.07
N SER A 125 -37.76 7.77 -6.05
CA SER A 125 -38.45 7.43 -7.31
C SER A 125 -37.48 6.88 -8.35
N PRO A 126 -37.79 5.75 -9.01
CA PRO A 126 -36.96 5.17 -10.08
C PRO A 126 -36.93 6.04 -11.35
N LYS A 127 -37.88 6.98 -11.51
CA LYS A 127 -37.91 7.89 -12.66
C LYS A 127 -36.89 9.02 -12.54
N THR A 128 -36.54 9.41 -11.32
CA THR A 128 -35.65 10.55 -11.01
C THR A 128 -34.31 10.08 -10.47
N SER A 129 -34.25 8.94 -9.78
CA SER A 129 -33.00 8.34 -9.33
C SER A 129 -32.21 7.77 -10.50
N TYR A 130 -30.91 8.06 -10.55
CA TYR A 130 -30.05 7.58 -11.62
C TYR A 130 -29.89 6.06 -11.65
N ILE A 131 -30.04 5.39 -10.50
CA ILE A 131 -30.03 3.92 -10.40
C ILE A 131 -31.24 3.31 -11.12
N GLY A 132 -32.35 4.04 -11.24
CA GLY A 132 -33.55 3.55 -11.92
C GLY A 132 -33.30 3.17 -13.39
N VAL A 133 -32.27 3.73 -14.03
CA VAL A 133 -31.84 3.34 -15.38
C VAL A 133 -31.35 1.89 -15.43
N ALA A 134 -30.73 1.40 -14.35
CA ALA A 134 -30.26 0.02 -14.24
C ALA A 134 -31.40 -1.01 -14.24
N PHE A 135 -32.62 -0.59 -13.86
CA PHE A 135 -33.81 -1.45 -13.85
C PHE A 135 -34.49 -1.55 -15.21
N ASN A 136 -34.14 -0.70 -16.18
CA ASN A 136 -34.59 -0.86 -17.55
C ASN A 136 -33.83 -2.01 -18.21
N LYS A 137 -34.54 -3.08 -18.58
CA LYS A 137 -33.95 -4.30 -19.17
C LYS A 137 -33.06 -4.01 -20.39
N GLU A 138 -33.46 -3.07 -21.24
CA GLU A 138 -32.73 -2.72 -22.47
C GLU A 138 -31.46 -1.93 -22.20
N LEU A 139 -31.46 -1.08 -21.16
CA LEU A 139 -30.36 -0.16 -20.87
C LEU A 139 -29.44 -0.63 -19.73
N SER A 140 -29.84 -1.65 -18.97
CA SER A 140 -29.12 -2.16 -17.79
C SER A 140 -27.62 -2.39 -18.02
N LEU A 141 -27.26 -3.17 -19.05
CA LEU A 141 -25.87 -3.48 -19.39
C LEU A 141 -25.10 -2.24 -19.88
N ALA A 142 -25.76 -1.37 -20.65
CA ALA A 142 -25.15 -0.14 -21.15
C ALA A 142 -24.87 0.84 -19.99
N TRP A 143 -25.78 0.91 -19.02
CA TRP A 143 -25.62 1.68 -17.79
C TRP A 143 -24.46 1.18 -16.92
N ILE A 144 -24.30 -0.14 -16.76
CA ILE A 144 -23.16 -0.70 -16.03
C ILE A 144 -21.83 -0.28 -16.67
N ARG A 145 -21.72 -0.37 -18.00
CA ARG A 145 -20.52 0.10 -18.73
C ARG A 145 -20.30 1.61 -18.56
N HIS A 146 -21.39 2.38 -18.56
CA HIS A 146 -21.35 3.81 -18.34
C HIS A 146 -20.80 4.16 -16.96
N ILE A 147 -21.33 3.55 -15.89
CA ILE A 147 -20.85 3.77 -14.51
C ILE A 147 -19.37 3.40 -14.38
N LYS A 148 -18.96 2.23 -14.88
CA LYS A 148 -17.54 1.83 -14.89
C LYS A 148 -16.66 2.89 -15.56
N LYS A 149 -17.10 3.43 -16.70
CA LYS A 149 -16.37 4.48 -17.43
C LYS A 149 -16.35 5.79 -16.63
N LEU A 150 -17.46 6.22 -16.05
CA LEU A 150 -17.58 7.41 -15.23
C LEU A 150 -16.61 7.35 -14.04
N LEU A 151 -16.67 6.28 -13.25
CA LEU A 151 -15.83 6.13 -12.07
C LEU A 151 -14.35 6.05 -12.43
N TYR A 152 -14.00 5.37 -13.53
CA TYR A 152 -12.64 5.40 -14.03
C TYR A 152 -12.18 6.82 -14.42
N ARG A 153 -13.06 7.64 -15.01
CA ARG A 153 -12.73 9.05 -15.28
C ARG A 153 -12.54 9.85 -13.99
N CYS A 154 -13.34 9.61 -12.96
CA CYS A 154 -13.11 10.20 -11.63
C CYS A 154 -11.73 9.84 -11.08
N CYS A 155 -11.31 8.57 -11.18
CA CYS A 155 -9.96 8.16 -10.77
C CYS A 155 -8.87 8.93 -11.53
N THR A 156 -8.95 8.99 -12.86
CA THR A 156 -7.97 9.73 -13.67
C THR A 156 -7.95 11.23 -13.37
N ALA A 157 -9.11 11.82 -13.03
CA ALA A 157 -9.20 13.24 -12.69
C ALA A 157 -8.60 13.51 -11.30
N ILE A 158 -8.88 12.64 -10.32
CA ILE A 158 -8.35 12.74 -8.97
C ILE A 158 -6.80 12.74 -8.96
N GLU A 159 -6.15 11.98 -9.84
CA GLU A 159 -4.68 11.94 -9.91
C GLU A 159 -4.05 13.29 -10.26
N LEU A 160 -4.78 14.19 -10.91
CA LEU A 160 -4.28 15.51 -11.33
C LEU A 160 -4.50 16.58 -10.26
N LEU A 161 -5.39 16.33 -9.31
CA LEU A 161 -5.73 17.27 -8.24
C LEU A 161 -4.59 17.42 -7.23
N LYS A 162 -4.47 18.63 -6.69
CA LYS A 162 -3.56 18.94 -5.58
C LYS A 162 -4.37 19.22 -4.32
N PRO A 163 -4.30 18.36 -3.27
CA PRO A 163 -5.09 18.53 -2.04
C PRO A 163 -4.88 19.88 -1.33
N GLU A 164 -3.74 20.53 -1.57
CA GLU A 164 -3.34 21.81 -0.96
C GLU A 164 -4.14 23.00 -1.50
N VAL A 165 -4.64 22.89 -2.73
CA VAL A 165 -5.45 23.94 -3.35
C VAL A 165 -6.89 23.75 -2.92
N HIS A 166 -7.50 24.78 -2.33
CA HIS A 166 -8.84 24.69 -1.75
C HIS A 166 -9.91 24.21 -2.75
N SER A 167 -9.89 24.73 -3.99
CA SER A 167 -10.81 24.32 -5.05
C SER A 167 -10.63 22.83 -5.41
N ASP A 168 -9.38 22.39 -5.57
CA ASP A 168 -9.06 20.99 -5.86
C ASP A 168 -9.43 20.07 -4.70
N SER A 169 -9.30 20.52 -3.45
CA SER A 169 -9.74 19.79 -2.26
C SER A 169 -11.26 19.54 -2.26
N ILE A 170 -12.05 20.54 -2.67
CA ILE A 170 -13.50 20.39 -2.83
C ILE A 170 -13.82 19.40 -3.98
N THR A 171 -13.17 19.56 -5.14
CA THR A 171 -13.34 18.65 -6.28
C THR A 171 -12.94 17.22 -5.92
N LEU A 172 -11.85 17.05 -5.18
CA LEU A 172 -11.37 15.75 -4.70
C LEU A 172 -12.42 15.08 -3.81
N ALA A 173 -12.96 15.82 -2.83
CA ALA A 173 -14.02 15.31 -1.96
C ALA A 173 -15.26 14.88 -2.76
N LEU A 174 -15.67 15.66 -3.76
CA LEU A 174 -16.79 15.33 -4.64
C LEU A 174 -16.56 14.03 -5.43
N TYR A 175 -15.40 13.88 -6.07
CA TYR A 175 -15.09 12.68 -6.85
C TYR A 175 -14.94 11.44 -5.96
N LEU A 176 -14.30 11.56 -4.79
CA LEU A 176 -14.22 10.48 -3.80
C LEU A 176 -15.61 10.10 -3.29
N HIS A 177 -16.47 11.08 -3.00
CA HIS A 177 -17.84 10.81 -2.58
C HIS A 177 -18.65 10.13 -3.68
N THR A 178 -18.47 10.52 -4.94
CA THR A 178 -19.09 9.86 -6.10
C THR A 178 -18.64 8.39 -6.20
N LEU A 179 -17.34 8.12 -6.04
CA LEU A 179 -16.81 6.75 -6.00
C LEU A 179 -17.44 5.94 -4.85
N VAL A 180 -17.51 6.51 -3.65
CA VAL A 180 -18.11 5.87 -2.48
C VAL A 180 -19.60 5.57 -2.71
N ALA A 181 -20.34 6.50 -3.30
CA ALA A 181 -21.78 6.39 -3.49
C ALA A 181 -22.14 5.34 -4.54
N PHE A 182 -21.39 5.23 -5.64
CA PHE A 182 -21.65 4.23 -6.70
C PHE A 182 -20.99 2.87 -6.48
N THR A 183 -20.21 2.71 -5.40
CA THR A 183 -19.61 1.42 -4.99
C THR A 183 -20.24 0.86 -3.71
N SER A 184 -21.33 1.45 -3.22
CA SER A 184 -22.10 0.94 -2.08
C SER A 184 -23.57 1.28 -2.20
N ILE A 185 -24.43 0.31 -1.88
CA ILE A 185 -25.89 0.46 -1.89
C ILE A 185 -26.43 1.31 -0.73
N ASN A 186 -25.61 1.65 0.28
CA ASN A 186 -26.07 2.32 1.51
C ASN A 186 -26.60 3.74 1.26
N SER A 187 -26.07 4.39 0.22
CA SER A 187 -26.47 5.74 -0.20
C SER A 187 -27.71 5.76 -1.10
N TRP A 188 -28.23 4.60 -1.51
CA TRP A 188 -29.27 4.52 -2.52
C TRP A 188 -30.65 4.52 -1.85
N ALA A 189 -31.28 5.69 -1.78
CA ALA A 189 -32.59 5.86 -1.14
C ALA A 189 -33.65 4.93 -1.76
N LEU A 190 -33.61 4.76 -3.08
CA LEU A 190 -34.43 3.83 -3.86
C LEU A 190 -34.46 2.38 -3.31
N LEU A 191 -33.34 1.88 -2.77
CA LEU A 191 -33.25 0.51 -2.21
C LEU A 191 -33.68 0.42 -0.74
N ARG A 192 -34.01 1.53 -0.09
CA ARG A 192 -34.61 1.53 1.26
C ARG A 192 -36.08 1.08 1.21
N ASN A 193 -36.73 1.21 0.06
CA ASN A 193 -38.10 0.75 -0.13
C ASN A 193 -38.20 -0.78 -0.01
N LYS A 194 -39.15 -1.27 0.80
CA LYS A 194 -39.37 -2.70 1.06
C LYS A 194 -39.69 -3.49 -0.21
N THR A 195 -40.33 -2.87 -1.20
CA THR A 195 -40.67 -3.53 -2.48
C THR A 195 -39.45 -3.87 -3.34
N LEU A 196 -38.38 -3.08 -3.23
CA LEU A 196 -37.14 -3.25 -3.99
C LEU A 196 -36.03 -3.92 -3.16
N ALA A 197 -36.34 -4.35 -1.93
CA ALA A 197 -35.38 -4.98 -1.03
C ALA A 197 -34.78 -6.27 -1.60
N GLY A 198 -35.55 -7.03 -2.38
CA GLY A 198 -35.08 -8.25 -3.06
C GLY A 198 -33.96 -8.01 -4.08
N LEU A 199 -33.77 -6.78 -4.56
CA LEU A 199 -32.71 -6.42 -5.51
C LEU A 199 -31.38 -6.08 -4.82
N LYS A 200 -31.36 -5.90 -3.49
CA LYS A 200 -30.14 -5.51 -2.75
C LYS A 200 -28.95 -6.46 -2.98
N PRO A 201 -29.09 -7.80 -2.98
CA PRO A 201 -27.96 -8.70 -3.23
C PRO A 201 -27.37 -8.50 -4.63
N GLY A 202 -28.22 -8.43 -5.66
CA GLY A 202 -27.79 -8.20 -7.04
C GLY A 202 -27.09 -6.85 -7.24
N MET A 203 -27.59 -5.80 -6.58
CA MET A 203 -26.97 -4.47 -6.61
C MET A 203 -25.65 -4.41 -5.84
N THR A 204 -25.53 -5.18 -4.75
CA THR A 204 -24.25 -5.33 -4.02
C THR A 204 -23.22 -6.02 -4.88
N GLN A 205 -23.60 -7.09 -5.59
CA GLN A 205 -22.71 -7.76 -6.56
C GLN A 205 -22.33 -6.83 -7.71
N LEU A 206 -23.24 -5.99 -8.19
CA LEU A 206 -22.93 -4.96 -9.20
C LEU A 206 -21.86 -3.99 -8.69
N CYS A 207 -21.98 -3.51 -7.45
CA CYS A 207 -20.96 -2.66 -6.83
C CYS A 207 -19.60 -3.37 -6.74
N ALA A 208 -19.57 -4.65 -6.37
CA ALA A 208 -18.35 -5.46 -6.35
C ALA A 208 -17.73 -5.59 -7.75
N ASN A 209 -18.54 -5.85 -8.78
CA ASN A 209 -18.08 -5.94 -10.17
C ASN A 209 -17.54 -4.62 -10.71
N VAL A 210 -18.13 -3.49 -10.30
CA VAL A 210 -17.64 -2.15 -10.63
C VAL A 210 -16.30 -1.89 -9.94
N MET A 211 -16.17 -2.22 -8.65
CA MET A 211 -14.88 -2.13 -7.95
C MET A 211 -13.80 -3.01 -8.57
N GLY A 212 -14.12 -4.26 -8.92
CA GLY A 212 -13.19 -5.17 -9.58
C GLY A 212 -12.65 -4.61 -10.90
N ASP A 213 -13.50 -3.96 -11.70
CA ASP A 213 -13.11 -3.27 -12.94
C ASP A 213 -12.14 -2.11 -12.69
N LEU A 214 -12.38 -1.34 -11.62
CA LEU A 214 -11.49 -0.25 -11.22
C LEU A 214 -10.13 -0.79 -10.76
N VAL A 215 -10.12 -1.83 -9.93
CA VAL A 215 -8.87 -2.46 -9.44
C VAL A 215 -8.02 -2.97 -10.60
N GLN A 216 -8.63 -3.64 -11.59
CA GLN A 216 -7.93 -4.07 -12.81
C GLN A 216 -7.30 -2.91 -13.59
N LYS A 217 -7.85 -1.70 -13.47
CA LYS A 217 -7.34 -0.48 -14.11
C LYS A 217 -6.39 0.33 -13.23
N GLY A 218 -5.87 -0.25 -12.14
CA GLY A 218 -4.86 0.38 -11.29
C GLY A 218 -5.43 1.25 -10.16
N PHE A 219 -6.66 1.00 -9.70
CA PHE A 219 -7.30 1.81 -8.66
C PHE A 219 -6.46 2.00 -7.39
N TYR A 220 -5.81 0.95 -6.88
CA TYR A 220 -4.95 1.08 -5.69
C TYR A 220 -3.77 2.03 -5.91
N LEU A 221 -3.20 2.05 -7.12
CA LEU A 221 -2.12 2.99 -7.45
C LEU A 221 -2.65 4.43 -7.51
N THR A 222 -3.84 4.64 -8.07
CA THR A 222 -4.51 5.95 -8.02
C THR A 222 -4.72 6.42 -6.58
N LEU A 223 -5.24 5.55 -5.69
CA LEU A 223 -5.43 5.87 -4.27
C LEU A 223 -4.10 6.17 -3.57
N ARG A 224 -3.04 5.38 -3.83
CA ARG A 224 -1.69 5.63 -3.32
C ARG A 224 -1.22 7.03 -3.70
N ASN A 225 -1.34 7.41 -4.96
CA ASN A 225 -0.84 8.70 -5.45
C ASN A 225 -1.53 9.88 -4.75
N VAL A 226 -2.83 9.75 -4.44
CA VAL A 226 -3.58 10.77 -3.69
C VAL A 226 -3.15 10.80 -2.22
N LEU A 227 -3.02 9.64 -1.59
CA LEU A 227 -2.56 9.51 -0.22
C LEU A 227 -1.19 10.15 -0.08
N VAL A 228 -0.20 9.74 -0.87
CA VAL A 228 1.16 10.30 -0.83
C VAL A 228 1.15 11.84 -1.01
N LYS A 229 0.39 12.38 -1.97
CA LYS A 229 0.30 13.85 -2.15
C LYS A 229 -0.29 14.59 -0.96
N GLY A 230 -1.20 13.93 -0.24
CA GLY A 230 -2.01 14.53 0.81
C GLY A 230 -1.53 14.28 2.24
N THR A 231 -0.86 13.15 2.46
CA THR A 231 -0.39 12.68 3.77
C THR A 231 1.11 12.75 3.93
N CYS A 232 1.88 12.57 2.84
CA CYS A 232 3.33 12.48 2.93
C CYS A 232 3.99 13.86 2.90
N ARG A 233 3.55 14.76 3.78
CA ARG A 233 4.03 16.15 3.91
C ARG A 233 4.05 16.54 5.39
N PRO A 234 4.82 17.57 5.80
CA PRO A 234 4.89 18.01 7.20
C PRO A 234 3.52 18.42 7.78
N VAL A 235 2.61 18.90 6.93
CA VAL A 235 1.21 19.19 7.27
C VAL A 235 0.31 18.34 6.39
N VAL A 236 -0.65 17.64 7.01
CA VAL A 236 -1.64 16.84 6.29
C VAL A 236 -2.62 17.77 5.58
N ASN A 237 -2.66 17.68 4.26
CA ASN A 237 -3.51 18.54 3.41
C ASN A 237 -4.84 17.87 3.02
N LEU A 238 -5.03 16.60 3.41
CA LEU A 238 -6.31 15.91 3.25
C LEU A 238 -7.26 16.25 4.38
N LYS A 239 -8.48 16.66 4.02
CA LYS A 239 -9.57 16.79 4.98
C LYS A 239 -9.95 15.39 5.51
N PRO A 240 -10.40 15.27 6.78
CA PRO A 240 -10.79 13.98 7.37
C PRO A 240 -11.78 13.19 6.51
N ILE A 241 -12.78 13.86 5.93
CA ILE A 241 -13.79 13.23 5.05
C ILE A 241 -13.15 12.57 3.82
N SER A 242 -12.15 13.21 3.21
CA SER A 242 -11.42 12.66 2.06
C SER A 242 -10.58 11.46 2.47
N LEU A 243 -9.92 11.51 3.63
CA LEU A 243 -9.14 10.40 4.17
C LEU A 243 -10.02 9.19 4.48
N THR A 244 -11.17 9.40 5.14
CA THR A 244 -12.18 8.36 5.38
C THR A 244 -12.66 7.72 4.09
N ALA A 245 -12.94 8.53 3.06
CA ALA A 245 -13.36 8.01 1.76
C ALA A 245 -12.26 7.16 1.10
N LEU A 246 -11.00 7.60 1.13
CA LEU A 246 -9.86 6.86 0.57
C LEU A 246 -9.68 5.49 1.26
N VAL A 247 -9.69 5.44 2.60
CA VAL A 247 -9.56 4.18 3.35
C VAL A 247 -10.76 3.27 3.09
N THR A 248 -11.97 3.82 3.12
CA THR A 248 -13.19 3.06 2.83
C THR A 248 -13.13 2.44 1.43
N LEU A 249 -12.68 3.19 0.43
CA LEU A 249 -12.52 2.69 -0.94
C LEU A 249 -11.40 1.66 -1.07
N ALA A 250 -10.34 1.76 -0.27
CA ALA A 250 -9.25 0.77 -0.25
C ALA A 250 -9.68 -0.55 0.42
N LEU A 251 -10.50 -0.51 1.47
CA LEU A 251 -10.94 -1.70 2.20
C LEU A 251 -12.05 -2.47 1.49
N ARG A 252 -12.98 -1.79 0.81
CA ARG A 252 -14.15 -2.45 0.20
C ARG A 252 -13.82 -3.60 -0.75
N PRO A 253 -12.87 -3.47 -1.71
CA PRO A 253 -12.50 -4.58 -2.58
C PRO A 253 -11.97 -5.78 -1.79
N LEU A 254 -11.17 -5.54 -0.74
CA LEU A 254 -10.67 -6.60 0.15
C LEU A 254 -11.82 -7.36 0.81
N VAL A 255 -12.73 -6.64 1.47
CA VAL A 255 -13.87 -7.23 2.17
C VAL A 255 -14.77 -8.00 1.20
N SER A 256 -15.08 -7.44 0.03
CA SER A 256 -15.93 -8.09 -0.97
C SER A 256 -15.34 -9.38 -1.56
N SER A 257 -14.01 -9.49 -1.59
CA SER A 257 -13.29 -10.66 -2.11
C SER A 257 -12.91 -11.68 -1.03
N GLY A 258 -13.27 -11.43 0.23
CA GLY A 258 -12.83 -12.27 1.34
C GLY A 258 -11.32 -12.20 1.58
N PHE A 259 -10.68 -11.06 1.29
CA PHE A 259 -9.23 -10.84 1.44
C PHE A 259 -8.38 -11.80 0.59
N SER A 260 -8.70 -11.93 -0.70
CA SER A 260 -7.87 -12.71 -1.61
C SER A 260 -6.40 -12.24 -1.59
N GLU A 261 -5.45 -13.18 -1.66
CA GLU A 261 -4.01 -12.90 -1.52
C GLU A 261 -3.51 -11.83 -2.49
N ASN A 262 -4.00 -11.83 -3.73
CA ASN A 262 -3.61 -10.84 -4.74
C ASN A 262 -4.06 -9.42 -4.34
N LEU A 263 -5.31 -9.25 -3.92
CA LEU A 263 -5.82 -7.94 -3.52
C LEU A 263 -5.19 -7.46 -2.22
N LEU A 264 -4.96 -8.37 -1.27
CA LEU A 264 -4.27 -8.04 -0.03
C LEU A 264 -2.82 -7.63 -0.31
N SER A 265 -2.10 -8.35 -1.18
CA SER A 265 -0.74 -7.96 -1.61
C SER A 265 -0.72 -6.57 -2.25
N GLN A 266 -1.68 -6.28 -3.14
CA GLN A 266 -1.80 -4.93 -3.73
C GLN A 266 -2.11 -3.86 -2.68
N PHE A 267 -2.96 -4.16 -1.70
CA PHE A 267 -3.24 -3.25 -0.59
C PHE A 267 -2.01 -2.99 0.28
N LEU A 268 -1.23 -4.02 0.60
CA LEU A 268 0.02 -3.87 1.36
C LEU A 268 1.03 -3.01 0.59
N VAL A 269 1.22 -3.30 -0.69
CA VAL A 269 2.20 -2.60 -1.52
C VAL A 269 1.79 -1.16 -1.82
N GLN A 270 0.50 -0.87 -2.00
CA GLN A 270 0.04 0.45 -2.46
C GLN A 270 -0.51 1.34 -1.34
N ILE A 271 -1.13 0.77 -0.31
CA ILE A 271 -1.87 1.53 0.72
C ILE A 271 -1.17 1.43 2.08
N LEU A 272 -0.92 0.22 2.59
CA LEU A 272 -0.29 0.06 3.92
C LEU A 272 1.19 0.44 3.93
N SER A 273 1.84 0.54 2.77
CA SER A 273 3.20 1.05 2.62
C SER A 273 3.30 2.58 2.60
N VAL A 274 2.17 3.31 2.64
CA VAL A 274 2.18 4.78 2.67
C VAL A 274 2.75 5.25 4.02
N PRO A 275 3.81 6.07 4.03
CA PRO A 275 4.42 6.60 5.26
C PRO A 275 3.41 7.22 6.23
N GLY A 276 3.47 6.85 7.51
CA GLY A 276 2.68 7.49 8.57
C GLY A 276 1.18 7.23 8.52
N MET A 277 0.70 6.37 7.61
CA MET A 277 -0.73 6.17 7.35
C MET A 277 -1.52 5.85 8.62
N MET A 278 -1.05 4.90 9.43
CA MET A 278 -1.80 4.47 10.62
C MET A 278 -1.84 5.53 11.71
N MET A 279 -0.73 6.25 11.91
CA MET A 279 -0.66 7.35 12.86
C MET A 279 -1.60 8.51 12.48
N GLN A 280 -1.69 8.82 11.19
CA GLN A 280 -2.60 9.85 10.70
C GLN A 280 -4.07 9.43 10.81
N LEU A 281 -4.37 8.15 10.60
CA LEU A 281 -5.73 7.64 10.82
C LEU A 281 -6.13 7.75 12.29
N GLU A 282 -5.23 7.40 13.21
CA GLU A 282 -5.47 7.57 14.64
C GLU A 282 -5.73 9.05 15.00
N GLN A 283 -4.93 9.97 14.44
CA GLN A 283 -5.03 11.40 14.76
C GLN A 283 -6.28 12.09 14.17
N TYR A 284 -6.64 11.79 12.93
CA TYR A 284 -7.66 12.56 12.18
C TYR A 284 -8.98 11.81 11.96
N THR A 285 -8.96 10.47 11.93
CA THR A 285 -10.14 9.65 11.57
C THR A 285 -10.16 8.32 12.35
N PRO A 286 -10.33 8.34 13.69
CA PRO A 286 -10.28 7.14 14.52
C PRO A 286 -11.40 6.13 14.18
N GLU A 287 -12.54 6.58 13.65
CA GLU A 287 -13.62 5.69 13.19
C GLU A 287 -13.17 4.73 12.08
N CYS A 288 -12.29 5.19 11.18
CA CYS A 288 -11.75 4.34 10.12
C CYS A 288 -10.86 3.24 10.68
N LEU A 289 -10.13 3.53 11.74
CA LEU A 289 -9.28 2.55 12.41
C LEU A 289 -10.12 1.43 13.03
N VAL A 290 -11.25 1.78 13.67
CA VAL A 290 -12.20 0.78 14.19
C VAL A 290 -12.69 -0.13 13.06
N SER A 291 -12.97 0.42 11.87
CA SER A 291 -13.34 -0.39 10.71
C SER A 291 -12.20 -1.33 10.27
N VAL A 292 -10.96 -0.86 10.19
CA VAL A 292 -9.78 -1.68 9.86
C VAL A 292 -9.63 -2.85 10.84
N GLN A 293 -9.78 -2.58 12.13
CA GLN A 293 -9.70 -3.58 13.21
C GLN A 293 -10.87 -4.57 13.15
N SER A 294 -12.10 -4.09 12.94
CA SER A 294 -13.30 -4.95 12.86
C SER A 294 -13.23 -6.00 11.75
N HIS A 295 -12.46 -5.75 10.69
CA HIS A 295 -12.28 -6.70 9.59
C HIS A 295 -11.13 -7.69 9.78
N GLY A 296 -10.39 -7.61 10.91
CA GLY A 296 -9.23 -8.46 11.18
C GLY A 296 -8.09 -8.21 10.20
N THR A 297 -7.89 -6.96 9.76
CA THR A 297 -6.92 -6.64 8.70
C THR A 297 -5.50 -6.99 9.10
N LEU A 298 -5.14 -6.83 10.38
CA LEU A 298 -3.81 -7.18 10.88
C LEU A 298 -3.56 -8.69 10.81
N GLU A 299 -4.46 -9.50 11.37
CA GLU A 299 -4.37 -10.97 11.37
C GLU A 299 -4.15 -11.49 9.94
N LYS A 300 -5.00 -11.07 9.00
CA LYS A 300 -4.89 -11.48 7.59
C LYS A 300 -3.61 -11.01 6.91
N THR A 301 -3.11 -9.83 7.29
CA THR A 301 -1.82 -9.32 6.82
C THR A 301 -0.67 -10.19 7.32
N LEU A 302 -0.72 -10.58 8.60
CA LEU A 302 0.30 -11.45 9.20
C LEU A 302 0.24 -12.85 8.60
N ASP A 303 -0.95 -13.40 8.35
CA ASP A 303 -1.11 -14.71 7.69
C ASP A 303 -0.53 -14.70 6.28
N LEU A 304 -0.84 -13.67 5.47
CA LEU A 304 -0.28 -13.54 4.13
C LEU A 304 1.25 -13.41 4.17
N LEU A 305 1.80 -12.57 5.05
CA LEU A 305 3.25 -12.36 5.16
C LEU A 305 3.98 -13.51 5.86
N SER A 306 3.26 -14.44 6.48
CA SER A 306 3.86 -15.68 6.97
C SER A 306 4.24 -16.62 5.82
N GLY A 307 3.63 -16.45 4.64
CA GLY A 307 4.01 -17.13 3.40
C GLY A 307 5.34 -16.59 2.84
N GLU A 308 6.24 -17.50 2.45
CA GLU A 308 7.56 -17.11 1.93
C GLU A 308 7.47 -16.41 0.56
N GLN A 309 6.58 -16.89 -0.33
CA GLN A 309 6.45 -16.34 -1.69
C GLN A 309 5.80 -14.95 -1.70
N SER A 310 4.75 -14.76 -0.92
CA SER A 310 4.06 -13.49 -0.71
C SER A 310 5.00 -12.45 -0.10
N THR A 311 5.77 -12.83 0.92
CA THR A 311 6.75 -11.92 1.53
C THR A 311 7.87 -11.55 0.58
N LYS A 312 8.43 -12.50 -0.18
CA LYS A 312 9.41 -12.19 -1.24
C LYS A 312 8.85 -11.23 -2.28
N PHE A 313 7.60 -11.43 -2.70
CA PHE A 313 6.92 -10.53 -3.64
C PHE A 313 6.79 -9.12 -3.07
N VAL A 314 6.33 -8.98 -1.81
CA VAL A 314 6.15 -7.67 -1.17
C VAL A 314 7.49 -6.96 -0.98
N VAL A 315 8.52 -7.66 -0.48
CA VAL A 315 9.87 -7.11 -0.30
C VAL A 315 10.49 -6.70 -1.62
N ALA A 316 10.34 -7.50 -2.68
CA ALA A 316 10.86 -7.16 -4.02
C ALA A 316 10.10 -6.01 -4.69
N SER A 317 8.81 -5.85 -4.39
CA SER A 317 7.96 -4.80 -4.96
C SER A 317 8.15 -3.44 -4.29
N LEU A 318 8.60 -3.43 -3.03
CA LEU A 318 8.76 -2.22 -2.23
C LEU A 318 10.24 -1.79 -2.18
N GLN A 319 10.48 -0.51 -2.45
CA GLN A 319 11.79 0.11 -2.17
C GLN A 319 11.99 0.25 -0.65
N ASN A 320 13.24 0.27 -0.19
CA ASN A 320 13.62 0.22 1.24
C ASN A 320 12.82 1.16 2.15
N SER A 321 12.60 2.40 1.73
CA SER A 321 11.81 3.41 2.48
C SER A 321 10.32 3.06 2.61
N ASN A 322 9.71 2.52 1.55
CA ASN A 322 8.32 2.08 1.57
C ASN A 322 8.16 0.76 2.34
N LEU A 323 9.18 -0.10 2.32
CA LEU A 323 9.21 -1.32 3.13
C LEU A 323 9.31 -0.97 4.63
N LEU A 324 10.12 0.03 4.96
CA LEU A 324 10.20 0.58 6.31
C LEU A 324 8.86 1.21 6.76
N ALA A 325 8.19 1.93 5.86
CA ALA A 325 6.85 2.48 6.13
C ALA A 325 5.80 1.38 6.33
N LEU A 326 5.86 0.29 5.55
CA LEU A 326 5.00 -0.88 5.77
C LEU A 326 5.23 -1.50 7.14
N LEU A 327 6.49 -1.73 7.52
CA LEU A 327 6.84 -2.23 8.85
C LEU A 327 6.31 -1.31 9.96
N ALA A 328 6.54 0.00 9.82
CA ALA A 328 6.07 1.01 10.77
C ALA A 328 4.54 0.97 10.96
N ASN A 329 3.78 0.88 9.86
CA ASN A 329 2.33 0.80 9.92
C ASN A 329 1.82 -0.54 10.52
N ILE A 330 2.50 -1.67 10.26
CA ILE A 330 2.17 -2.96 10.88
C ILE A 330 2.43 -2.92 12.40
N VAL A 331 3.56 -2.37 12.83
CA VAL A 331 3.88 -2.19 14.25
C VAL A 331 2.84 -1.30 14.92
N HIS A 332 2.44 -0.20 14.28
CA HIS A 332 1.41 0.69 14.80
C HIS A 332 0.05 -0.01 14.90
N LEU A 333 -0.36 -0.78 13.88
CA LEU A 333 -1.60 -1.57 13.94
C LEU A 333 -1.58 -2.57 15.10
N TYR A 334 -0.47 -3.28 15.28
CA TYR A 334 -0.30 -4.21 16.41
C TYR A 334 -0.36 -3.50 17.77
N TYR A 335 0.23 -2.31 17.88
CA TYR A 335 0.13 -1.49 19.09
C TYR A 335 -1.32 -1.09 19.42
N LEU A 336 -2.16 -0.86 18.41
CA LEU A 336 -3.55 -0.45 18.59
C LEU A 336 -4.51 -1.61 18.89
N GLU A 337 -4.11 -2.85 18.61
CA GLU A 337 -4.92 -4.03 18.91
C GLU A 337 -5.19 -4.20 20.41
N ALA A 338 -6.37 -4.72 20.74
CA ALA A 338 -6.69 -5.07 22.13
C ALA A 338 -5.63 -6.06 22.67
N PRO A 339 -5.20 -5.93 23.94
CA PRO A 339 -4.09 -6.72 24.48
C PRO A 339 -4.33 -8.24 24.39
N GLU A 340 -5.58 -8.69 24.54
CA GLU A 340 -5.97 -10.10 24.41
C GLU A 340 -5.75 -10.66 22.98
N ASN A 341 -6.05 -9.86 21.96
CA ASN A 341 -5.85 -10.23 20.56
C ASN A 341 -4.36 -10.11 20.19
N ALA A 342 -3.71 -9.05 20.64
CA ALA A 342 -2.28 -8.83 20.42
C ALA A 342 -1.43 -9.97 21.02
N ALA A 343 -1.80 -10.51 22.19
CA ALA A 343 -1.12 -11.64 22.81
C ALA A 343 -1.22 -12.93 21.97
N LYS A 344 -2.35 -13.17 21.30
CA LYS A 344 -2.54 -14.31 20.39
C LYS A 344 -1.72 -14.15 19.11
N LEU A 345 -1.68 -12.94 18.56
CA LEU A 345 -0.94 -12.63 17.33
C LEU A 345 0.58 -12.50 17.55
N ALA A 346 1.02 -12.27 18.80
CA ALA A 346 2.42 -12.07 19.18
C ALA A 346 3.35 -13.17 18.63
N TYR A 347 2.97 -14.44 18.82
CA TYR A 347 3.77 -15.59 18.44
C TYR A 347 2.92 -16.72 17.84
N PRO A 348 3.32 -17.32 16.70
CA PRO A 348 4.54 -17.01 15.93
C PRO A 348 4.39 -15.87 14.92
N ALA A 349 3.15 -15.49 14.58
CA ALA A 349 2.84 -14.69 13.39
C ALA A 349 3.54 -13.31 13.37
N PHE A 350 3.29 -12.46 14.36
CA PHE A 350 3.88 -11.11 14.39
C PHE A 350 5.41 -11.15 14.45
N THR A 351 5.97 -11.95 15.37
CA THR A 351 7.42 -12.09 15.56
C THR A 351 8.11 -12.56 14.27
N PHE A 352 7.53 -13.53 13.57
CA PHE A 352 8.06 -14.04 12.31
C PHE A 352 8.01 -12.98 11.21
N VAL A 353 6.85 -12.35 10.99
CA VAL A 353 6.67 -11.34 9.93
C VAL A 353 7.58 -10.14 10.12
N VAL A 354 7.68 -9.60 11.34
CA VAL A 354 8.58 -8.47 11.64
C VAL A 354 10.04 -8.85 11.37
N THR A 355 10.46 -10.06 11.78
CA THR A 355 11.82 -10.56 11.49
C THR A 355 12.08 -10.63 9.99
N GLN A 356 11.14 -11.17 9.21
CA GLN A 356 11.29 -11.27 7.75
C GLN A 356 11.37 -9.90 7.07
N LEU A 357 10.54 -8.93 7.49
CA LEU A 357 10.58 -7.58 6.95
C LEU A 357 11.90 -6.87 7.28
N LEU A 358 12.40 -7.00 8.52
CA LEU A 358 13.69 -6.44 8.94
C LEU A 358 14.87 -7.06 8.16
N ASN A 359 14.88 -8.37 7.98
CA ASN A 359 15.87 -9.04 7.15
C ASN A 359 15.75 -8.62 5.67
N GLY A 360 14.54 -8.43 5.17
CA GLY A 360 14.27 -7.89 3.84
C GLY A 360 14.86 -6.50 3.65
N ILE A 361 14.71 -5.62 4.64
CA ILE A 361 15.33 -4.29 4.65
C ILE A 361 16.87 -4.41 4.63
N LEU A 362 17.44 -5.25 5.50
CA LEU A 362 18.89 -5.44 5.60
C LEU A 362 19.51 -5.96 4.28
N ASN A 363 18.89 -6.98 3.68
CA ASN A 363 19.32 -7.56 2.41
C ASN A 363 19.24 -6.56 1.25
N SER A 364 18.23 -5.67 1.28
CA SER A 364 18.07 -4.65 0.25
C SER A 364 19.04 -3.48 0.43
N LEU A 365 19.59 -3.27 1.63
CA LEU A 365 20.66 -2.29 1.88
C LEU A 365 22.02 -2.81 1.40
N SER A 366 22.32 -4.09 1.62
CA SER A 366 23.61 -4.67 1.21
C SER A 366 23.78 -4.76 -0.32
N GLN A 367 22.68 -4.84 -1.08
CA GLN A 367 22.70 -4.83 -2.55
C GLN A 367 22.80 -3.41 -3.15
N ALA A 368 22.65 -2.35 -2.35
CA ALA A 368 22.54 -0.96 -2.81
C ALA A 368 23.88 -0.24 -3.05
N GLY A 369 24.96 -0.97 -3.37
CA GLY A 369 26.32 -0.44 -3.64
C GLY A 369 26.49 0.32 -4.96
N GLY A 370 25.43 0.95 -5.48
CA GLY A 370 25.46 1.73 -6.72
C GLY A 370 25.98 3.16 -6.54
N ALA A 371 26.31 3.84 -7.65
CA ALA A 371 26.96 5.16 -7.67
C ALA A 371 26.14 6.33 -7.07
N PHE A 372 24.88 6.11 -6.64
CA PHE A 372 24.00 7.12 -6.06
C PHE A 372 23.45 6.65 -4.72
N THR A 373 24.20 6.87 -3.64
CA THR A 373 23.73 6.65 -2.27
C THR A 373 23.31 7.97 -1.63
N GLN A 374 22.30 7.91 -0.77
CA GLN A 374 21.83 9.00 0.08
C GLN A 374 21.84 8.53 1.53
N TRP A 375 22.00 9.48 2.46
CA TRP A 375 21.92 9.21 3.89
C TRP A 375 20.47 9.21 4.37
N HIS A 376 20.10 8.22 5.19
CA HIS A 376 18.80 8.08 5.84
C HIS A 376 18.98 7.99 7.35
N GLU A 377 18.27 8.79 8.14
CA GLU A 377 18.45 8.83 9.59
C GLU A 377 18.17 7.48 10.28
N LEU A 378 17.36 6.61 9.68
CA LEU A 378 17.03 5.29 10.25
C LEU A 378 17.84 4.13 9.65
N LEU A 379 18.29 4.25 8.39
CA LEU A 379 18.88 3.13 7.63
C LEU A 379 20.36 3.34 7.31
N GLY A 380 20.90 4.55 7.54
CA GLY A 380 22.23 4.94 7.09
C GLY A 380 22.28 5.16 5.57
N TRP A 381 23.37 4.76 4.93
CA TRP A 381 23.55 4.90 3.48
C TRP A 381 22.67 3.92 2.70
N PHE A 382 21.85 4.44 1.78
CA PHE A 382 20.98 3.62 0.92
C PHE A 382 20.84 4.24 -0.47
N SER A 383 20.42 3.46 -1.47
CA SER A 383 20.08 3.99 -2.79
C SER A 383 18.62 4.50 -2.80
N PRO A 384 18.38 5.81 -3.05
CA PRO A 384 17.04 6.38 -3.01
C PRO A 384 16.15 5.90 -4.15
N GLY A 385 14.85 5.85 -3.85
CA GLY A 385 13.80 5.57 -4.81
C GLY A 385 13.49 6.71 -5.78
N LYS A 386 12.49 6.51 -6.65
CA LYS A 386 12.01 7.57 -7.57
C LYS A 386 11.18 8.65 -6.85
N ASP A 387 10.67 8.35 -5.65
CA ASP A 387 9.71 9.21 -4.93
C ASP A 387 10.44 10.16 -3.96
N ARG A 388 10.55 11.44 -4.33
CA ARG A 388 11.25 12.48 -3.55
C ARG A 388 10.62 12.82 -2.19
N LEU A 389 9.33 12.53 -1.99
CA LEU A 389 8.56 12.91 -0.80
C LEU A 389 8.72 11.95 0.39
N GLN A 390 9.54 10.90 0.24
CA GLN A 390 9.67 9.85 1.27
C GLN A 390 10.37 10.34 2.55
N HIS A 391 11.26 11.32 2.45
CA HIS A 391 12.01 11.83 3.62
C HIS A 391 11.20 12.76 4.53
N GLU A 392 10.16 13.42 4.02
CA GLU A 392 9.39 14.40 4.80
C GLU A 392 8.61 13.76 5.97
N ASN A 393 8.36 12.45 5.91
CA ASN A 393 7.57 11.72 6.91
C ASN A 393 8.41 10.79 7.79
N LEU A 394 9.74 10.91 7.68
CA LEU A 394 10.66 10.15 8.50
C LEU A 394 10.39 10.31 10.00
N PRO A 395 9.99 11.49 10.53
CA PRO A 395 9.61 11.62 11.94
C PRO A 395 8.41 10.76 12.33
N LEU A 396 7.43 10.60 11.44
CA LEU A 396 6.25 9.75 11.69
C LEU A 396 6.67 8.28 11.70
N ILE A 397 7.41 7.83 10.68
CA ILE A 397 7.95 6.47 10.59
C ILE A 397 8.79 6.16 11.84
N LYS A 398 9.66 7.08 12.26
CA LYS A 398 10.47 6.94 13.47
C LYS A 398 9.57 6.71 14.69
N LYS A 399 8.59 7.58 14.95
CA LYS A 399 7.65 7.43 16.07
C LYS A 399 6.90 6.09 16.06
N GLN A 400 6.45 5.65 14.88
CA GLN A 400 5.75 4.37 14.72
C GLN A 400 6.65 3.18 15.04
N ILE A 401 7.89 3.18 14.53
CA ILE A 401 8.85 2.10 14.77
C ILE A 401 9.29 2.06 16.24
N HIS A 402 9.40 3.21 16.91
CA HIS A 402 9.72 3.25 18.34
C HIS A 402 8.71 2.51 19.21
N LEU A 403 7.48 2.30 18.73
CA LEU A 403 6.49 1.48 19.43
C LEU A 403 6.96 0.02 19.57
N LEU A 404 7.78 -0.49 18.66
CA LEU A 404 8.26 -1.89 18.67
C LEU A 404 9.01 -2.25 19.96
N TRP A 405 9.74 -1.30 20.55
CA TRP A 405 10.44 -1.46 21.83
C TRP A 405 9.84 -0.61 22.95
N ASN A 406 8.59 -0.17 22.80
CA ASN A 406 7.84 0.44 23.89
C ASN A 406 7.44 -0.62 24.93
N HIS A 407 7.31 -0.20 26.19
CA HIS A 407 6.78 -0.98 27.31
C HIS A 407 5.65 -1.93 26.95
N ARG A 408 4.60 -1.47 26.25
CA ARG A 408 3.46 -2.32 25.91
C ARG A 408 3.85 -3.52 25.03
N ILE A 409 4.58 -3.29 23.94
CA ILE A 409 4.93 -4.36 22.99
C ILE A 409 5.99 -5.29 23.59
N VAL A 410 7.00 -4.74 24.26
CA VAL A 410 8.04 -5.53 24.94
C VAL A 410 7.42 -6.45 26.00
N LYS A 411 6.49 -5.92 26.80
CA LYS A 411 5.77 -6.71 27.80
C LYS A 411 4.99 -7.86 27.17
N LEU A 412 4.23 -7.61 26.09
CA LEU A 412 3.44 -8.65 25.41
C LEU A 412 4.29 -9.71 24.70
N LEU A 413 5.37 -9.30 24.02
CA LEU A 413 6.20 -10.23 23.23
C LEU A 413 7.16 -11.03 24.12
N LEU A 414 7.70 -10.39 25.16
CA LEU A 414 8.82 -10.91 25.93
C LEU A 414 8.51 -10.93 27.43
N GLY A 415 8.11 -9.81 28.03
CA GLY A 415 7.98 -9.64 29.48
C GLY A 415 7.03 -10.63 30.16
N ASP A 416 5.77 -10.74 29.72
CA ASP A 416 4.76 -11.61 30.35
C ASP A 416 5.17 -13.09 30.23
N ASN A 417 5.68 -13.50 29.06
CA ASN A 417 6.22 -14.85 28.86
C ASN A 417 7.44 -15.12 29.76
N LEU A 418 8.35 -14.16 29.89
CA LEU A 418 9.53 -14.32 30.75
C LEU A 418 9.15 -14.40 32.23
N LYS A 419 8.17 -13.62 32.69
CA LYS A 419 7.68 -13.67 34.07
C LYS A 419 7.06 -15.02 34.39
N GLU A 420 6.24 -15.58 33.50
CA GLU A 420 5.72 -16.94 33.63
C GLU A 420 6.85 -17.98 33.71
N LEU A 421 7.91 -17.78 32.91
CA LEU A 421 9.08 -18.66 32.93
C LEU A 421 10.00 -18.44 34.15
N ALA A 422 9.96 -17.28 34.80
CA ALA A 422 10.77 -17.00 35.97
C ALA A 422 10.20 -17.66 37.24
N VAL A 423 8.90 -17.98 37.26
CA VAL A 423 8.24 -18.65 38.39
C VAL A 423 8.97 -19.95 38.74
N GLY A 424 9.47 -20.05 39.98
CA GLY A 424 10.24 -21.20 40.47
C GLY A 424 11.77 -21.12 40.27
N TYR A 425 12.26 -20.09 39.57
CA TYR A 425 13.70 -19.84 39.33
C TYR A 425 14.22 -18.54 39.96
N GLU A 426 13.41 -17.86 40.78
CA GLU A 426 13.67 -16.56 41.41
C GLU A 426 15.02 -16.46 42.15
N THR A 427 15.52 -17.58 42.70
CA THR A 427 16.87 -17.69 43.26
C THR A 427 17.68 -18.74 42.50
N ILE A 428 18.68 -18.29 41.75
CA ILE A 428 19.69 -19.14 41.14
C ILE A 428 20.88 -19.20 42.09
N ASP A 429 20.91 -20.22 42.95
CA ASP A 429 22.05 -20.48 43.84
C ASP A 429 23.25 -20.92 43.01
N TYR A 430 24.20 -20.01 42.78
CA TYR A 430 25.50 -20.34 42.18
C TYR A 430 26.47 -20.72 43.29
N PRO A 431 26.85 -21.99 43.45
CA PRO A 431 27.98 -22.33 44.30
C PRO A 431 29.24 -21.74 43.66
N ILE A 432 29.81 -20.72 44.31
CA ILE A 432 31.12 -20.17 43.92
C ILE A 432 32.14 -21.31 44.10
N PRO A 433 32.89 -21.70 43.05
CA PRO A 433 33.91 -22.72 43.21
C PRO A 433 34.96 -22.23 44.21
N SER A 434 35.04 -22.87 45.37
CA SER A 434 36.08 -22.62 46.37
C SER A 434 37.41 -23.21 45.87
N GLY A 435 38.15 -22.42 45.09
CA GLY A 435 39.49 -22.80 44.67
C GLY A 435 40.20 -21.73 43.85
N ASN A 436 41.23 -21.11 44.44
CA ASN A 436 42.20 -20.26 43.75
C ASN A 436 42.96 -21.10 42.72
N SER A 437 42.53 -21.08 41.46
CA SER A 437 43.26 -21.72 40.36
C SER A 437 42.97 -20.98 39.06
N THR A 438 44.01 -20.32 38.55
CA THR A 438 44.04 -19.41 37.40
C THR A 438 44.03 -20.12 36.03
N GLY A 439 43.75 -21.42 35.97
CA GLY A 439 43.81 -22.23 34.74
C GLY A 439 42.42 -22.62 34.18
N ASN A 440 42.19 -22.27 32.91
CA ASN A 440 41.09 -22.70 32.02
C ASN A 440 39.67 -22.66 32.60
N LEU A 441 39.19 -21.45 32.91
CA LEU A 441 37.82 -21.12 33.33
C LEU A 441 36.74 -21.81 32.46
N LEU A 442 36.92 -21.81 31.13
CA LEU A 442 35.98 -22.41 30.18
C LEU A 442 35.85 -23.93 30.33
N LYS A 443 36.98 -24.63 30.52
CA LYS A 443 36.98 -26.08 30.70
C LYS A 443 36.26 -26.45 32.00
N ARG A 444 36.49 -25.69 33.07
CA ARG A 444 35.78 -25.83 34.35
C ARG A 444 34.29 -25.57 34.23
N ALA A 445 33.87 -24.49 33.57
CA ALA A 445 32.46 -24.16 33.37
C ALA A 445 31.71 -25.22 32.53
N LEU A 446 32.40 -25.83 31.56
CA LEU A 446 31.84 -26.91 30.73
C LEU A 446 31.71 -28.25 31.45
N THR A 447 32.64 -28.56 32.36
CA THR A 447 32.63 -29.80 33.16
C THR A 447 31.96 -29.64 34.52
N PHE A 448 31.49 -28.44 34.86
CA PHE A 448 30.84 -28.15 36.14
C PHE A 448 29.46 -28.81 36.17
N GLU A 449 29.40 -30.10 36.45
CA GLU A 449 28.14 -30.74 36.76
C GLU A 449 27.69 -30.34 38.16
N ARG A 450 26.50 -29.73 38.24
CA ARG A 450 25.79 -29.40 39.50
C ARG A 450 25.44 -30.64 40.36
N SER A 451 25.93 -31.82 39.97
CA SER A 451 25.80 -33.16 40.57
C SER A 451 26.37 -33.27 42.00
N SER A 452 27.09 -32.26 42.52
CA SER A 452 27.64 -32.27 43.88
C SER A 452 26.65 -31.79 44.97
N MET A 453 25.34 -31.91 44.74
CA MET A 453 24.29 -31.71 45.76
C MET A 453 23.64 -33.03 46.22
N LYS A 454 24.39 -34.14 46.26
CA LYS A 454 23.91 -35.42 46.83
C LYS A 454 23.66 -35.40 48.36
N GLY A 455 23.69 -34.24 49.02
CA GLY A 455 23.68 -34.13 50.48
C GLY A 455 22.54 -33.35 51.14
N GLN A 456 21.54 -32.84 50.41
CA GLN A 456 20.40 -32.12 51.04
C GLN A 456 19.05 -32.77 50.69
N PRO A 457 18.40 -33.45 51.65
CA PRO A 457 17.18 -34.20 51.40
C PRO A 457 15.94 -33.35 51.71
N ASN A 458 15.67 -32.27 50.94
CA ASN A 458 14.34 -31.61 51.00
C ASN A 458 14.00 -30.51 49.97
N LYS A 459 14.69 -30.39 48.82
CA LYS A 459 14.22 -29.52 47.73
C LYS A 459 13.72 -30.38 46.56
N ALA A 460 12.39 -30.42 46.39
CA ALA A 460 11.73 -30.98 45.22
C ALA A 460 12.47 -30.55 43.92
N GLY A 461 12.72 -31.50 43.04
CA GLY A 461 13.63 -31.34 41.90
C GLY A 461 13.31 -30.12 41.04
N LYS A 462 14.22 -29.13 41.01
CA LYS A 462 14.19 -28.07 40.00
C LYS A 462 14.45 -28.73 38.64
N MET A 463 13.40 -28.89 37.84
CA MET A 463 13.43 -29.56 36.55
C MET A 463 14.00 -28.62 35.49
N TYR A 464 15.30 -28.74 35.20
CA TYR A 464 16.01 -27.86 34.26
C TYR A 464 15.36 -27.80 32.87
N ARG A 465 15.37 -26.61 32.27
CA ARG A 465 14.90 -26.43 30.89
C ARG A 465 15.94 -26.96 29.90
N LYS A 466 15.46 -27.61 28.84
CA LYS A 466 16.31 -28.03 27.72
C LYS A 466 16.45 -26.90 26.72
N LEU A 467 17.66 -26.69 26.20
CA LEU A 467 17.90 -25.80 25.06
C LEU A 467 17.07 -26.29 23.87
N GLY A 468 16.20 -25.43 23.32
CA GLY A 468 15.30 -25.77 22.21
C GLY A 468 13.90 -26.25 22.61
N CYS A 469 13.54 -26.28 23.90
CA CYS A 469 12.12 -26.50 24.27
C CYS A 469 11.24 -25.36 23.70
N ALA A 470 9.94 -25.61 23.53
CA ALA A 470 9.03 -24.66 22.87
C ALA A 470 9.04 -23.26 23.51
N GLU A 471 9.09 -23.21 24.84
CA GLU A 471 9.16 -21.97 25.64
C GLU A 471 10.44 -21.16 25.37
N VAL A 472 11.61 -21.82 25.45
CA VAL A 472 12.91 -21.18 25.19
C VAL A 472 13.04 -20.79 23.73
N SER A 473 12.52 -21.61 22.81
CA SER A 473 12.51 -21.32 21.37
C SER A 473 11.65 -20.10 21.03
N ARG A 474 10.50 -19.93 21.70
CA ARG A 474 9.67 -18.73 21.58
C ARG A 474 10.45 -17.47 21.97
N VAL A 475 11.08 -17.48 23.15
CA VAL A 475 11.91 -16.35 23.62
C VAL A 475 13.10 -16.10 22.69
N ALA A 476 13.75 -17.16 22.22
CA ALA A 476 14.88 -17.05 21.29
C ALA A 476 14.49 -16.44 19.94
N LEU A 477 13.31 -16.77 19.40
CA LEU A 477 12.79 -16.18 18.17
C LEU A 477 12.40 -14.71 18.36
N THR A 478 11.81 -14.34 19.49
CA THR A 478 11.56 -12.93 19.83
C THR A 478 12.87 -12.15 19.95
N CYS A 479 13.91 -12.74 20.54
CA CYS A 479 15.22 -12.11 20.61
C CYS A 479 15.89 -12.02 19.23
N SER A 480 15.71 -13.01 18.35
CA SER A 480 16.13 -12.94 16.96
C SER A 480 15.47 -11.78 16.21
N MET A 481 14.19 -11.49 16.48
CA MET A 481 13.49 -10.35 15.90
C MET A 481 14.14 -9.01 16.33
N TYR A 482 14.40 -8.84 17.64
CA TYR A 482 15.09 -7.63 18.13
C TYR A 482 16.53 -7.54 17.63
N HIS A 483 17.24 -8.65 17.48
CA HIS A 483 18.57 -8.65 16.89
C HIS A 483 18.55 -8.26 15.40
N ALA A 484 17.54 -8.71 14.64
CA ALA A 484 17.30 -8.24 13.28
C ALA A 484 17.00 -6.73 13.26
N ALA A 485 16.28 -6.21 14.26
CA ALA A 485 16.03 -4.77 14.40
C ALA A 485 17.32 -3.98 14.67
N LEU A 486 18.19 -4.46 15.58
CA LEU A 486 19.50 -3.85 15.85
C LEU A 486 20.40 -3.83 14.61
N SER A 487 20.29 -4.84 13.76
CA SER A 487 21.09 -4.96 12.53
C SER A 487 20.56 -4.08 11.40
N ALA A 488 19.24 -4.10 11.16
CA ALA A 488 18.60 -3.33 10.08
C ALA A 488 18.50 -1.83 10.40
N LEU A 489 18.29 -1.46 11.67
CA LEU A 489 18.13 -0.09 12.15
C LEU A 489 19.35 0.35 12.98
N SER A 490 20.54 0.23 12.39
CA SER A 490 21.83 0.48 13.08
C SER A 490 21.90 1.87 13.76
N GLN A 491 21.24 2.87 13.18
CA GLN A 491 21.20 4.24 13.74
C GLN A 491 20.36 4.35 15.01
N LEU A 492 19.40 3.44 15.23
CA LEU A 492 18.56 3.38 16.43
C LEU A 492 19.03 2.33 17.44
N ARG A 493 20.24 1.78 17.26
CA ARG A 493 20.75 0.68 18.11
C ARG A 493 20.66 1.01 19.61
N LEU A 494 21.10 2.21 20.01
CA LEU A 494 21.05 2.65 21.41
C LEU A 494 19.62 2.84 21.93
N ASP A 495 18.74 3.41 21.10
CA ASP A 495 17.32 3.60 21.46
C ASP A 495 16.61 2.25 21.69
N ILE A 496 16.90 1.25 20.84
CA ILE A 496 16.36 -0.11 20.95
C ILE A 496 16.87 -0.77 22.24
N LEU A 497 18.19 -0.74 22.48
CA LEU A 497 18.78 -1.34 23.68
C LEU A 497 18.24 -0.67 24.96
N SER A 498 18.14 0.65 24.98
CA SER A 498 17.51 1.39 26.09
C SER A 498 16.06 0.95 26.32
N GLY A 499 15.27 0.84 25.25
CA GLY A 499 13.87 0.39 25.34
C GLY A 499 13.68 -1.03 25.85
N LEU A 500 14.67 -1.91 25.65
CA LEU A 500 14.68 -3.28 26.16
C LEU A 500 15.20 -3.35 27.62
N CYS A 501 16.24 -2.59 27.95
CA CYS A 501 16.90 -2.65 29.26
C CYS A 501 16.08 -2.00 30.38
N TYR A 502 15.45 -0.86 30.09
CA TYR A 502 14.70 -0.10 31.10
C TYR A 502 13.24 -0.53 31.24
N ASN A 503 12.90 -1.70 30.67
CA ASN A 503 11.54 -2.21 30.64
C ASN A 503 11.31 -3.26 31.72
N ASP A 504 10.64 -2.87 32.81
CA ASP A 504 10.33 -3.74 33.95
C ASP A 504 11.56 -4.55 34.44
N THR A 505 11.40 -5.88 34.48
CA THR A 505 12.34 -6.90 34.91
C THR A 505 12.86 -7.70 33.73
N VAL A 506 12.63 -7.28 32.48
CA VAL A 506 12.92 -8.08 31.27
C VAL A 506 14.35 -8.59 31.28
N LEU A 507 15.34 -7.73 31.52
CA LEU A 507 16.75 -8.12 31.55
C LEU A 507 17.06 -9.11 32.68
N HIS A 508 16.46 -8.91 33.85
CA HIS A 508 16.58 -9.80 34.99
C HIS A 508 15.95 -11.17 34.70
N ASP A 509 14.74 -11.21 34.15
CA ASP A 509 14.03 -12.44 33.83
C ASP A 509 14.72 -13.22 32.69
N LEU A 510 15.38 -12.51 31.77
CA LEU A 510 16.21 -13.10 30.72
C LEU A 510 17.46 -13.77 31.30
N TRP A 511 18.08 -13.14 32.31
CA TRP A 511 19.16 -13.75 33.09
C TRP A 511 18.69 -15.00 33.83
N LEU A 512 17.53 -14.93 34.48
CA LEU A 512 16.93 -16.09 35.17
C LEU A 512 16.66 -17.24 34.19
N LEU A 513 16.14 -16.92 33.00
CA LEU A 513 15.93 -17.90 31.95
C LEU A 513 17.24 -18.58 31.55
N LEU A 514 18.30 -17.83 31.25
CA LEU A 514 19.60 -18.39 30.88
C LEU A 514 20.18 -19.31 31.97
N GLY A 515 20.05 -18.91 33.24
CA GLY A 515 20.50 -19.73 34.38
C GLY A 515 19.62 -20.95 34.66
N SER A 516 18.41 -21.03 34.08
CA SER A 516 17.52 -22.20 34.16
C SER A 516 17.78 -23.28 33.09
N ILE A 517 18.61 -22.98 32.07
CA ILE A 517 18.88 -23.90 30.95
C ILE A 517 19.90 -24.96 31.36
N GLY A 518 19.47 -26.19 31.58
CA GLY A 518 20.35 -27.31 31.89
C GLY A 518 21.22 -27.12 33.15
N PRO A 519 22.09 -28.10 33.46
CA PRO A 519 22.95 -28.05 34.65
C PRO A 519 24.07 -26.99 34.54
N ASN A 520 24.50 -26.66 33.31
CA ASN A 520 25.65 -25.77 33.03
C ASN A 520 25.20 -24.54 32.21
N CYS A 521 23.99 -24.02 32.45
CA CYS A 521 23.41 -22.89 31.69
C CYS A 521 23.36 -23.13 30.16
N GLY A 522 23.27 -24.39 29.73
CA GLY A 522 23.22 -24.77 28.30
C GLY A 522 24.53 -24.58 27.54
N LEU A 523 25.65 -24.27 28.22
CA LEU A 523 26.93 -23.87 27.60
C LEU A 523 27.42 -24.85 26.53
N LYS A 524 27.32 -26.16 26.79
CA LYS A 524 27.70 -27.20 25.80
C LYS A 524 26.87 -27.09 24.51
N GLY A 525 25.55 -26.90 24.64
CA GLY A 525 24.66 -26.75 23.49
C GLY A 525 24.90 -25.47 22.70
N PHE A 526 25.24 -24.35 23.37
CA PHE A 526 25.63 -23.13 22.67
C PHE A 526 26.94 -23.30 21.89
N ILE A 527 27.94 -23.99 22.44
CA ILE A 527 29.20 -24.27 21.73
C ILE A 527 28.97 -25.17 20.51
N GLU A 528 28.16 -26.21 20.64
CA GLU A 528 27.78 -27.08 19.51
C GLU A 528 27.08 -26.28 18.41
N LEU A 529 26.15 -25.38 18.78
CA LEU A 529 25.48 -24.50 17.80
C LEU A 529 26.45 -23.52 17.13
N LEU A 530 27.43 -22.98 17.85
CA LEU A 530 28.46 -22.09 17.29
C LEU A 530 29.32 -22.80 16.24
N GLN A 531 29.65 -24.07 16.45
CA GLN A 531 30.46 -24.84 15.49
C GLN A 531 29.73 -25.08 14.16
N VAL A 532 28.40 -25.18 14.20
CA VAL A 532 27.55 -25.42 13.02
C VAL A 532 27.17 -24.11 12.31
N SER A 533 27.02 -23.00 13.06
CA SER A 533 26.47 -21.73 12.56
C SER A 533 27.57 -20.76 12.11
N GLN A 534 28.16 -20.96 10.93
CA GLN A 534 29.28 -20.11 10.47
C GLN A 534 28.89 -18.80 9.76
N THR A 535 27.69 -18.71 9.17
CA THR A 535 27.27 -17.53 8.38
C THR A 535 26.08 -16.78 8.96
N ASN A 536 25.13 -17.48 9.60
CA ASN A 536 24.01 -16.89 10.33
C ASN A 536 23.83 -17.61 11.67
N TYR A 537 23.83 -16.85 12.77
CA TYR A 537 23.63 -17.42 14.09
C TYR A 537 22.23 -18.02 14.26
N ALA A 538 22.15 -19.22 14.83
CA ALA A 538 20.89 -19.83 15.21
C ALA A 538 20.14 -18.97 16.26
N PRO A 539 18.80 -18.99 16.33
CA PRO A 539 18.03 -18.17 17.27
C PRO A 539 18.48 -18.25 18.74
N PRO A 540 18.87 -19.43 19.30
CA PRO A 540 19.40 -19.49 20.65
C PRO A 540 20.72 -18.71 20.83
N LEU A 541 21.57 -18.62 19.81
CA LEU A 541 22.79 -17.81 19.88
C LEU A 541 22.47 -16.31 19.80
N LEU A 542 21.44 -15.94 19.04
CA LEU A 542 20.95 -14.55 18.99
C LEU A 542 20.33 -14.10 20.31
N LEU A 543 19.69 -15.00 21.05
CA LEU A 543 19.27 -14.76 22.43
C LEU A 543 20.45 -14.36 23.32
N LEU A 544 21.54 -15.12 23.28
CA LEU A 544 22.75 -14.83 24.07
C LEU A 544 23.39 -13.51 23.62
N SER A 545 23.48 -13.27 22.31
CA SER A 545 24.03 -12.03 21.76
C SER A 545 23.23 -10.81 22.21
N LEU A 546 21.90 -10.86 22.13
CA LEU A 546 21.04 -9.77 22.57
C LEU A 546 21.16 -9.53 24.08
N PHE A 547 21.24 -10.60 24.89
CA PHE A 547 21.47 -10.47 26.33
C PHE A 547 22.80 -9.76 26.62
N CYS A 548 23.89 -10.16 25.98
CA CYS A 548 25.19 -9.53 26.14
C CYS A 548 25.18 -8.05 25.72
N ASP A 549 24.52 -7.73 24.60
CA ASP A 549 24.38 -6.35 24.13
C ASP A 549 23.60 -5.48 25.13
N CYS A 550 22.47 -5.99 25.65
CA CYS A 550 21.67 -5.32 26.67
C CYS A 550 22.44 -5.15 27.99
N MET A 551 23.14 -6.19 28.46
CA MET A 551 23.95 -6.12 29.68
C MET A 551 25.10 -5.12 29.54
N THR A 552 25.77 -5.09 28.39
CA THR A 552 26.84 -4.13 28.12
C THR A 552 26.28 -2.72 28.21
N HIS A 553 25.17 -2.44 27.51
CA HIS A 553 24.50 -1.14 27.56
C HIS A 553 23.96 -0.79 28.96
N TYR A 554 23.53 -1.75 29.76
CA TYR A 554 23.04 -1.47 31.11
C TYR A 554 24.18 -1.09 32.07
N VAL A 555 25.38 -1.65 31.86
CA VAL A 555 26.55 -1.42 32.72
C VAL A 555 27.32 -0.16 32.32
N THR A 556 27.38 0.15 31.02
CA THR A 556 28.06 1.35 30.48
C THR A 556 27.12 2.54 30.46
#